data_AF-A0A1G7LHA7-F1
#
_entry.id   AF-A0A1G7LHA7-F1
#
_cell.length_a   1.000
_cell.length_b   1.000
_cell.length_c   1.000
_cell.angle_alpha   90.00
_cell.angle_beta   90.00
_cell.angle_gamma   90.00
#
_symmetry.space_group_name_H-M   'P 1'
#
loop_
_entity.id
_entity.type
_entity.pdbx_description
1 polymer ?
#
loop_
_entity_poly.entity_id
_entity_poly.type
_entity_poly.pdbx_seq_one_letter_code
_entity_poly.pdbx_strand_id
1 'polypeptide(L)' 'MTANPTSGSGSKPVPWGKKYRTPLMNTAFWLFWLAFPFAYFGGVQKNGFFITLSLVLFCIACVIPLVTKK' A
#
# COMPACT_ATOMS: atom_id res chain seq x y z
N MET A 1 23.81 -45.12 -0.68
CA MET A 1 24.05 -44.34 -1.91
C MET A 1 22.86 -44.67 -2.80
N THR A 2 21.92 -43.78 -3.08
CA THR A 2 22.12 -42.50 -3.77
C THR A 2 20.96 -41.58 -3.37
N ALA A 3 21.27 -40.44 -2.74
CA ALA A 3 20.30 -39.36 -2.57
C ALA A 3 20.08 -38.75 -3.96
N ASN A 4 18.86 -38.85 -4.50
CA ASN A 4 18.50 -38.12 -5.69
C ASN A 4 18.67 -36.62 -5.41
N PRO A 5 19.41 -35.86 -6.23
CA PRO A 5 19.40 -34.42 -6.12
C PRO A 5 17.98 -33.96 -6.43
N THR A 6 17.33 -33.30 -5.47
CA THR A 6 16.05 -32.60 -5.67
C THR A 6 16.26 -31.51 -6.70
N SER A 7 16.15 -31.94 -7.96
CA SER A 7 16.08 -31.10 -9.13
C SER A 7 14.75 -30.36 -9.07
N GLY A 8 14.83 -29.03 -9.03
CA GLY A 8 13.65 -28.17 -9.15
C GLY A 8 13.49 -27.23 -7.99
N SER A 9 14.18 -26.09 -8.11
CA SER A 9 13.72 -24.79 -7.60
C SER A 9 12.36 -24.46 -8.24
N GLY A 10 11.34 -25.25 -7.93
CA GLY A 10 9.95 -25.02 -8.31
C GLY A 10 9.40 -24.00 -7.34
N SER A 11 9.48 -22.74 -7.74
CA SER A 11 8.83 -21.59 -7.12
C SER A 11 7.36 -21.93 -6.84
N LYS A 12 7.07 -22.41 -5.62
CA LYS A 12 5.70 -22.51 -5.12
C LYS A 12 5.04 -21.17 -5.41
N PRO A 13 3.96 -21.09 -6.20
CA PRO A 13 3.35 -19.81 -6.53
C PRO A 13 2.93 -19.15 -5.22
N VAL A 14 3.65 -18.10 -4.84
CA VAL A 14 3.31 -17.33 -3.65
C VAL A 14 1.94 -16.71 -3.95
N PRO A 15 0.92 -16.93 -3.09
CA PRO A 15 -0.37 -16.31 -3.28
C PRO A 15 -0.16 -14.81 -3.47
N TRP A 16 -0.75 -14.25 -4.53
CA TRP A 16 -0.54 -12.85 -4.92
C TRP A 16 -0.72 -11.90 -3.71
N GLY A 17 -1.72 -12.17 -2.87
CA GLY A 17 -1.96 -11.45 -1.62
C GLY A 17 -0.77 -11.43 -0.63
N LYS A 18 0.02 -12.50 -0.52
CA LYS A 18 1.21 -12.52 0.35
C LYS A 18 2.40 -11.75 -0.25
N LYS A 19 2.54 -11.74 -1.59
CA LYS A 19 3.64 -11.07 -2.27
C LYS A 19 3.48 -9.54 -2.27
N TYR A 20 2.26 -9.04 -2.42
CA TYR A 20 2.00 -7.60 -2.57
C TYR A 20 1.54 -6.90 -1.28
N ARG A 21 1.25 -7.63 -0.19
CA ARG A 21 0.82 -7.04 1.10
C ARG A 21 1.78 -5.97 1.64
N THR A 22 3.05 -6.33 1.75
CA THR A 22 4.09 -5.45 2.32
C THR A 22 4.31 -4.18 1.51
N PRO A 23 4.51 -4.24 0.16
CA PRO A 23 4.63 -3.01 -0.62
C PRO A 23 3.33 -2.20 -0.60
N LEU A 24 2.15 -2.83 -0.64
CA LEU A 24 0.87 -2.11 -0.60
C LEU A 24 0.66 -1.37 0.73
N MET A 25 1.01 -1.98 1.87
CA MET A 25 0.99 -1.31 3.18
C MET A 25 1.99 -0.15 3.25
N ASN A 26 3.20 -0.33 2.71
CA ASN A 26 4.19 0.75 2.67
C ASN A 26 3.70 1.92 1.81
N THR A 27 3.14 1.65 0.63
CA THR A 27 2.55 2.69 -0.22
C THR A 27 1.39 3.40 0.46
N ALA A 28 0.53 2.69 1.18
CA ALA A 28 -0.56 3.29 1.96
C ALA A 28 -0.03 4.21 3.06
N PHE A 29 1.04 3.82 3.76
CA PHE A 29 1.67 4.65 4.78
C PHE A 29 2.26 5.95 4.18
N TRP A 30 2.90 5.84 3.01
CA TRP A 30 3.39 7.01 2.29
C TRP A 30 2.26 7.93 1.82
N LEU A 31 1.16 7.37 1.28
CA LEU A 31 0.00 8.15 0.86
C LEU A 31 -0.67 8.86 2.04
N PHE A 32 -0.77 8.18 3.19
CA PHE A 32 -1.27 8.78 4.43
C PHE A 32 -0.41 9.96 4.86
N TRP A 33 0.91 9.80 4.84
CA TRP A 33 1.84 10.87 5.20
C TRP A 33 1.73 12.08 4.26
N LEU A 34 1.55 11.83 2.96
CA LEU A 34 1.45 12.86 1.93
C LEU A 34 0.10 13.62 1.97
N ALA A 35 -0.96 13.01 2.51
CA ALA A 35 -2.24 13.68 2.69
C ALA A 35 -2.16 14.89 3.64
N PHE A 36 -1.33 14.83 4.69
CA PHE A 36 -1.19 15.93 5.68
C PHE A 36 -0.65 17.25 5.11
N PRO A 37 0.48 17.29 4.37
CA PRO A 37 0.95 18.53 3.77
C PRO A 37 -0.06 19.06 2.74
N PHE A 38 -0.77 18.19 2.01
CA PHE A 38 -1.82 18.61 1.08
C PHE A 38 -3.01 19.26 1.80
N ALA A 39 -3.44 18.70 2.93
CA ALA A 39 -4.48 19.31 3.77
C ALA A 39 -4.02 20.65 4.35
N TYR A 40 -2.76 20.75 4.79
CA TYR A 40 -2.16 21.99 5.28
C TYR A 40 -2.11 23.07 4.19
N PHE A 41 -1.59 22.76 3.01
CA PHE A 41 -1.57 23.67 1.87
C PHE A 41 -2.98 24.08 1.43
N GLY A 42 -3.93 23.14 1.41
CA GLY A 42 -5.33 23.43 1.11
C GLY A 42 -5.97 24.38 2.12
N GLY A 43 -5.67 24.21 3.41
CA GLY A 43 -6.13 25.09 4.48
C GLY A 43 -5.50 26.48 4.43
N VAL A 44 -4.18 26.56 4.20
CA VAL A 44 -3.44 27.84 4.12
C VAL A 44 -3.79 28.62 2.86
N GLN A 45 -3.93 27.96 1.70
CA GLN A 45 -4.27 28.61 0.44
C GLN A 45 -5.79 28.76 0.22
N LYS A 46 -6.63 28.34 1.19
CA LYS A 46 -8.11 28.32 1.09
C LYS A 46 -8.60 27.69 -0.22
N ASN A 47 -7.90 26.66 -0.69
CA ASN A 47 -8.21 26.00 -1.94
C ASN A 47 -8.86 24.64 -1.66
N GLY A 48 -10.18 24.59 -1.88
CA GLY A 48 -11.00 23.41 -1.61
C GLY A 48 -10.56 22.17 -2.38
N PHE A 49 -9.94 22.32 -3.56
CA PHE A 49 -9.46 21.20 -4.35
C PHE A 49 -8.39 20.38 -3.62
N PHE A 50 -7.43 21.04 -2.96
CA PHE A 50 -6.38 20.36 -2.20
C PHE A 50 -6.92 19.67 -0.95
N ILE A 51 -7.97 20.23 -0.34
CA ILE A 51 -8.67 19.62 0.79
C ILE A 51 -9.36 18.33 0.34
N THR A 52 -10.12 18.38 -0.76
CA THR A 52 -10.78 17.20 -1.33
C THR A 52 -9.76 16.14 -1.75
N LEU A 53 -8.65 16.54 -2.37
CA LEU A 53 -7.59 15.62 -2.76
C LEU A 53 -6.96 14.92 -1.53
N SER A 54 -6.72 15.68 -0.45
CA SER A 54 -6.18 15.13 0.79
C SER A 54 -7.12 14.10 1.42
N LEU A 55 -8.44 14.36 1.41
CA LEU A 55 -9.46 13.43 1.89
C LEU A 55 -9.52 12.15 1.06
N VAL A 56 -9.45 12.25 -0.27
CA VAL A 56 -9.43 11.08 -1.16
C VAL A 56 -8.18 10.22 -0.89
N LEU A 57 -7.01 10.85 -0.78
CA LEU A 57 -5.76 10.15 -0.48
C LEU A 57 -5.79 9.48 0.90
N PHE A 58 -6.37 10.15 1.90
CA PHE A 58 -6.56 9.60 3.24
C PHE A 58 -7.49 8.38 3.22
N CYS A 59 -8.65 8.47 2.55
CA CYS A 59 -9.58 7.36 2.43
C CYS A 59 -8.93 6.15 1.74
N ILE A 60 -8.19 6.35 0.65
CA ILE A 60 -7.48 5.26 -0.05
C ILE A 60 -6.45 4.63 0.88
N ALA A 61 -5.67 5.44 1.61
CA ALA A 61 -4.69 4.95 2.56
C ALA A 61 -5.32 4.13 3.70
N CYS A 62 -6.52 4.48 4.16
CA CYS A 62 -7.25 3.72 5.18
C CYS A 62 -7.88 2.43 4.64
N VAL A 63 -8.32 2.41 3.38
CA VAL A 63 -8.95 1.22 2.75
C VAL A 63 -7.90 0.13 2.49
N ILE A 64 -6.68 0.47 2.10
CA ILE A 64 -5.63 -0.50 1.77
C ILE A 64 -5.34 -1.51 2.92
N PRO A 65 -5.14 -1.09 4.18
CA PRO A 65 -5.05 -1.99 5.34
C PRO A 65 -6.25 -2.92 5.53
N LEU A 66 -7.46 -2.45 5.24
CA LEU A 66 -8.69 -3.23 5.36
C LEU A 66 -8.76 -4.36 4.32
N VAL A 67 -8.39 -4.08 3.06
CA VAL A 67 -8.38 -5.11 2.00
C VAL A 67 -7.18 -6.05 2.09
N THR A 68 -6.09 -5.62 2.72
CA THR A 68 -4.91 -6.46 2.91
C THR A 68 -5.02 -7.42 4.10
N LYS A 69 -5.89 -7.16 5.08
CA LYS A 69 -6.27 -8.16 6.08
C LYS A 69 -7.29 -9.17 5.51
N LYS A 70 -6.78 -10.28 4.98
CA LYS A 70 -7.55 -11.53 4.75
C LYS A 70 -6.72 -12.76 5.06
#